data_AF-A0AA85ES04-F1
#
_entry.id   AF-A0AA85ES04-F1
#
_cell.length_a   1.000
_cell.length_b   1.000
_cell.length_c   1.000
_cell.angle_alpha   90.00
_cell.angle_beta   90.00
_cell.angle_gamma   90.00
#
_symmetry.space_group_name_H-M   'P 1'
#
loop_
_entity.id
_entity.type
_entity.pdbx_description
1 polymer ?
#
loop_
_entity_poly.entity_id
_entity_poly.type
_entity_poly.pdbx_seq_one_letter_code
_entity_poly.pdbx_strand_id
1 'polypeptide(L)'
;MNSTNREYNLLNLCWKPNGSEGNWNISFNFSETYPGYYGLTSVYLLYWLDKLGPHNASTDKSLFSCAIGTSFVCLSEQTYELKDKLSNSTNIRLTFSEFQVEAFRNNDISNNTFTGPTSSCAADYVPTKVIPIVVGVLLVVMIAAALIAFIISSRRRQIGYEEI
;
A
#
# COMPACT_ATOMS: atom_id res chain seq x y z
N MET A 1 22.97 -0.61 -27.52
CA MET A 1 21.82 -1.11 -26.72
C MET A 1 22.33 -1.28 -25.30
N ASN A 2 22.05 -0.31 -24.43
CA ASN A 2 22.54 -0.32 -23.05
C ASN A 2 21.63 -1.22 -22.22
N SER A 3 22.11 -2.42 -21.89
CA SER A 3 21.46 -3.30 -20.93
C SER A 3 21.61 -2.67 -19.55
N THR A 4 20.68 -1.83 -19.14
CA THR A 4 20.52 -1.49 -17.72
C THR A 4 20.16 -2.77 -17.00
N ASN A 5 21.16 -3.38 -16.35
CA ASN A 5 20.93 -4.40 -15.33
C ASN A 5 20.05 -3.74 -14.27
N ARG A 6 18.74 -3.95 -14.36
CA ARG A 6 17.82 -3.55 -13.30
C ARG A 6 18.15 -4.49 -12.13
N GLU A 7 18.58 -3.92 -11.01
CA GLU A 7 18.77 -4.69 -9.80
C GLU A 7 17.40 -5.13 -9.29
N TYR A 8 17.26 -6.43 -9.03
CA TYR A 8 16.05 -7.03 -8.47
C TYR A 8 16.44 -7.80 -7.22
N ASN A 9 15.65 -7.63 -6.16
CA ASN A 9 15.74 -8.48 -4.98
C ASN A 9 14.61 -9.49 -5.04
N LEU A 10 14.94 -10.76 -4.91
CA LEU A 10 13.99 -11.86 -5.01
C LEU A 10 13.92 -12.61 -3.69
N LEU A 11 12.72 -12.79 -3.16
CA LEU A 11 12.46 -13.68 -2.03
C LEU A 11 11.70 -14.91 -2.56
N ASN A 12 12.32 -16.09 -2.45
CA ASN A 12 11.72 -17.36 -2.83
C ASN A 12 11.38 -18.17 -1.59
N LEU A 13 10.15 -18.65 -1.50
CA LEU A 13 9.74 -19.64 -0.51
C LEU A 13 9.30 -20.89 -1.25
N CYS A 14 9.89 -22.03 -0.86
CA CYS A 14 9.59 -23.33 -1.43
C CYS A 14 9.08 -24.25 -0.32
N TRP A 15 7.94 -24.90 -0.54
CA TRP A 15 7.35 -25.84 0.40
C TRP A 15 6.56 -26.92 -0.34
N LYS A 16 6.26 -28.03 0.35
CA LYS A 16 5.40 -29.09 -0.19
C LYS A 16 4.14 -29.19 0.65
N PRO A 17 2.96 -28.80 0.14
CA PRO A 17 1.71 -29.00 0.86
C PRO A 17 1.39 -30.49 1.05
N ASN A 18 0.68 -30.81 2.12
CA ASN A 18 0.18 -32.16 2.35
C ASN A 18 -0.79 -32.57 1.24
N GLY A 19 -0.56 -33.72 0.61
CA GLY A 19 -1.36 -34.21 -0.51
C GLY A 19 -1.05 -33.59 -1.87
N SER A 20 -0.09 -32.66 -1.95
CA SER A 20 0.41 -32.14 -3.23
C SER A 20 1.37 -33.13 -3.89
N GLU A 21 1.22 -33.31 -5.21
CA GLU A 21 2.11 -34.15 -6.02
C GLU A 21 3.54 -33.57 -6.04
N GLY A 22 3.67 -32.25 -6.16
CA GLY A 22 4.95 -31.54 -6.26
C GLY A 22 5.16 -30.44 -5.23
N ASN A 23 6.35 -29.85 -5.28
CA ASN A 23 6.71 -28.69 -4.46
C ASN A 23 6.10 -27.42 -5.05
N TRP A 24 5.61 -26.57 -4.18
CA TRP A 24 5.14 -25.23 -4.50
C TRP A 24 6.27 -24.24 -4.27
N ASN A 25 6.35 -23.21 -5.11
CA ASN A 25 7.33 -22.16 -5.00
C ASN A 25 6.63 -20.81 -5.23
N ILE A 26 6.74 -19.90 -4.27
CA ILE A 26 6.31 -18.51 -4.42
C ILE A 26 7.52 -17.59 -4.44
N SER A 27 7.55 -16.71 -5.42
CA SER A 27 8.61 -15.75 -5.65
C SER A 27 8.04 -14.33 -5.54
N PHE A 28 8.55 -13.57 -4.59
CA PHE A 28 8.29 -12.13 -4.45
C PHE A 28 9.42 -11.36 -5.12
N ASN A 29 9.08 -10.56 -6.12
CA ASN A 29 10.04 -9.79 -6.88
C ASN A 29 9.95 -8.31 -6.49
N PHE A 30 11.02 -7.82 -5.88
CA PHE A 30 11.19 -6.43 -5.52
C PHE A 30 12.03 -5.74 -6.58
N SER A 31 11.55 -4.61 -7.07
CA SER A 31 12.29 -3.79 -8.03
C SER A 31 12.16 -2.32 -7.69
N GLU A 32 13.09 -1.51 -8.20
CA GLU A 32 12.94 -0.06 -8.17
C GLU A 32 11.68 0.34 -8.98
N THR A 33 10.80 1.12 -8.37
CA THR A 33 9.58 1.64 -8.99
C THR A 33 9.77 3.04 -9.53
N TYR A 34 10.51 3.88 -8.78
CA TYR A 34 10.90 5.25 -9.12
C TYR A 34 12.29 5.50 -8.53
N PRO A 35 13.06 6.48 -9.02
CA PRO A 35 14.38 6.79 -8.47
C PRO A 35 14.33 6.94 -6.94
N GLY A 36 14.99 6.02 -6.21
CA GLY A 36 15.02 6.02 -4.75
C GLY A 36 13.84 5.31 -4.05
N TYR A 37 12.95 4.64 -4.79
CA TYR A 37 11.81 3.89 -4.27
C TYR A 37 11.81 2.45 -4.79
N TYR A 38 11.55 1.49 -3.91
CA TYR A 38 11.34 0.10 -4.29
C TYR A 38 9.91 -0.34 -4.00
N GLY A 39 9.47 -1.40 -4.67
CA GLY A 39 8.16 -1.99 -4.44
C GLY A 39 8.14 -3.46 -4.79
N LEU A 40 7.13 -4.17 -4.26
CA LEU A 40 6.80 -5.51 -4.71
C LEU A 40 6.06 -5.41 -6.05
N THR A 41 6.78 -5.65 -7.14
CA THR A 41 6.27 -5.41 -8.48
C THR A 41 5.60 -6.61 -9.11
N SER A 42 6.02 -7.81 -8.74
CA SER A 42 5.37 -9.05 -9.17
C SER A 42 5.50 -10.14 -8.13
N VAL A 43 4.45 -10.96 -8.04
CA VAL A 43 4.47 -12.22 -7.30
C VAL A 43 4.21 -13.34 -8.29
N TYR A 44 5.03 -14.38 -8.24
CA TYR A 44 4.88 -15.58 -9.06
C TYR A 44 4.66 -16.78 -8.15
N LEU A 45 3.67 -17.61 -8.46
CA LEU A 45 3.39 -18.86 -7.77
C LEU A 45 3.44 -20.01 -8.77
N LEU A 46 4.34 -20.95 -8.50
CA LEU A 46 4.41 -22.27 -9.12
C LEU A 46 3.74 -23.25 -8.15
N TYR A 47 2.69 -23.93 -8.58
CA TYR A 47 1.89 -24.80 -7.71
C TYR A 47 1.43 -26.07 -8.43
N TRP A 48 1.03 -27.09 -7.67
CA TRP A 48 0.55 -28.37 -8.20
C TRP A 48 -0.87 -28.63 -7.69
N LEU A 49 -1.83 -28.82 -8.59
CA LEU A 49 -3.20 -29.22 -8.26
C LEU A 49 -3.44 -30.71 -8.49
N ASP A 50 -2.79 -31.28 -9.49
CA ASP A 50 -2.97 -32.65 -9.92
C ASP A 50 -1.68 -33.21 -10.55
N LYS A 51 -1.79 -34.39 -11.16
CA LYS A 51 -0.67 -35.08 -11.81
C LYS A 51 -0.38 -34.57 -13.23
N LEU A 52 -1.15 -33.61 -13.76
CA LEU A 52 -0.93 -33.12 -15.13
C LEU A 52 0.30 -32.20 -15.22
N GLY A 53 0.73 -31.62 -14.11
CA GLY A 53 1.95 -30.82 -14.05
C GLY A 53 1.84 -29.61 -13.12
N PRO A 54 2.89 -28.78 -13.06
CA PRO A 54 2.85 -27.54 -12.33
C PRO A 54 2.08 -26.46 -13.10
N HIS A 55 1.31 -25.67 -12.37
CA HIS A 55 0.61 -24.48 -12.83
C HIS A 55 1.34 -23.22 -12.38
N ASN A 56 1.14 -22.12 -13.13
CA ASN A 56 1.80 -20.84 -12.91
C ASN A 56 0.76 -19.73 -12.75
N ALA A 57 0.77 -19.05 -11.61
CA ALA A 57 -0.04 -17.86 -11.39
C ALA A 57 0.84 -16.65 -11.08
N SER A 58 0.42 -15.47 -11.53
CA SER A 58 1.14 -14.22 -11.25
C SER A 58 0.23 -13.03 -11.05
N THR A 59 0.76 -11.98 -10.45
CA THR A 59 0.09 -10.68 -10.35
C THR A 59 0.36 -9.82 -11.59
N ASP A 60 -0.64 -9.04 -12.03
CA ASP A 60 -0.53 -8.17 -13.21
C ASP A 60 -0.01 -6.75 -12.88
N LYS A 61 0.03 -6.39 -11.59
CA LYS A 61 0.33 -5.03 -11.11
C LYS A 61 1.29 -5.06 -9.94
N SER A 62 1.95 -3.94 -9.68
CA SER A 62 2.70 -3.73 -8.44
C SER A 62 1.74 -3.67 -7.25
N LEU A 63 2.15 -4.25 -6.13
CA LEU A 63 1.33 -4.38 -4.92
C LEU A 63 1.49 -3.16 -4.01
N PHE A 64 2.73 -2.67 -3.85
CA PHE A 64 3.05 -1.47 -3.07
C PHE A 64 4.39 -0.87 -3.52
N SER A 65 4.68 0.34 -3.02
CA SER A 65 5.95 1.05 -3.22
C SER A 65 6.28 1.88 -1.97
N CYS A 66 7.57 1.96 -1.62
CA CYS A 66 8.09 2.73 -0.50
C CYS A 66 9.54 3.16 -0.78
N ALA A 67 10.07 4.10 0.00
CA ALA A 67 11.42 4.63 -0.20
C ALA A 67 12.50 3.58 0.14
N ILE A 68 13.59 3.55 -0.62
CA ILE A 68 14.76 2.71 -0.32
C ILE A 68 15.36 3.12 1.04
N GLY A 69 15.74 2.15 1.86
CA GLY A 69 16.20 2.36 3.24
C GLY A 69 15.07 2.49 4.27
N THR A 70 13.83 2.19 3.87
CA THR A 70 12.67 2.08 4.77
C THR A 70 12.07 0.68 4.68
N SER A 71 11.40 0.24 5.73
CA SER A 71 10.61 -1.00 5.70
C SER A 71 9.14 -0.68 5.44
N PHE A 72 8.49 -1.48 4.61
CA PHE A 72 7.06 -1.39 4.39
C PHE A 72 6.33 -2.27 5.40
N VAL A 73 5.33 -1.72 6.08
CA VAL A 73 4.50 -2.43 7.07
C VAL A 73 3.02 -2.28 6.72
N CYS A 74 2.27 -3.36 6.85
CA CYS A 74 0.82 -3.33 6.73
C CYS A 74 0.21 -4.33 7.72
N LEU A 75 -0.54 -3.81 8.68
CA LEU A 75 -1.21 -4.60 9.71
C LEU A 75 -2.54 -5.15 9.19
N SER A 76 -3.24 -4.35 8.38
CA SER A 76 -4.52 -4.68 7.78
C SER A 76 -4.38 -5.80 6.75
N GLU A 77 -5.35 -6.70 6.75
CA GLU A 77 -5.41 -7.79 5.77
C GLU A 77 -5.48 -7.24 4.34
N GLN A 78 -4.56 -7.68 3.47
CA GLN A 78 -4.53 -7.36 2.05
C GLN A 78 -4.70 -8.64 1.24
N THR A 79 -5.74 -8.72 0.41
CA THR A 79 -5.90 -9.83 -0.54
C THR A 79 -5.57 -9.39 -1.96
N TYR A 80 -4.70 -10.15 -2.61
CA TYR A 80 -4.34 -10.00 -4.01
C TYR A 80 -4.74 -11.25 -4.81
N GLU A 81 -5.20 -11.05 -6.04
CA GLU A 81 -5.52 -12.13 -6.95
C GLU A 81 -4.31 -12.43 -7.84
N LEU A 82 -3.87 -13.68 -7.85
CA LEU A 82 -2.95 -14.22 -8.85
C LEU A 82 -3.76 -14.93 -9.91
N LYS A 83 -3.51 -14.56 -11.16
CA LYS A 83 -4.17 -15.16 -12.32
C LYS A 83 -3.28 -16.24 -12.90
N ASP A 84 -3.87 -17.39 -13.18
CA ASP A 84 -3.20 -18.45 -13.91
C ASP A 84 -3.02 -18.02 -15.38
N LYS A 85 -1.80 -18.10 -15.89
CA LYS A 85 -1.51 -17.74 -17.29
C LYS A 85 -2.09 -18.73 -18.30
N LEU A 86 -2.32 -19.98 -17.89
CA LEU A 86 -2.88 -21.03 -18.75
C LEU A 86 -4.40 -21.13 -18.66
N SER A 87 -5.01 -20.65 -17.57
CA SER A 87 -6.45 -20.76 -17.35
C SER A 87 -7.04 -19.44 -16.82
N ASN A 88 -7.93 -18.83 -17.61
CA ASN A 88 -8.68 -17.64 -17.19
C ASN A 88 -9.68 -17.90 -16.03
N SER A 89 -9.81 -19.15 -15.55
CA SER A 89 -10.83 -19.56 -14.58
C SER A 89 -10.30 -19.77 -13.15
N THR A 90 -8.99 -19.96 -12.96
CA THR A 90 -8.39 -20.16 -11.63
C THR A 90 -7.92 -18.84 -11.03
N ASN A 91 -8.73 -18.32 -10.10
CA ASN A 91 -8.38 -17.15 -9.28
C ASN A 91 -7.76 -17.63 -7.97
N ILE A 92 -6.45 -17.49 -7.84
CA ILE A 92 -5.75 -17.77 -6.58
C ILE A 92 -5.75 -16.49 -5.76
N ARG A 93 -6.24 -16.56 -4.53
CA ARG A 93 -6.23 -15.41 -3.61
C ARG A 93 -5.06 -15.55 -2.66
N LEU A 94 -4.13 -14.60 -2.71
CA LEU A 94 -3.02 -14.46 -1.78
C LEU A 94 -3.36 -13.36 -0.78
N THR A 95 -3.46 -13.75 0.49
CA THR A 95 -3.77 -12.83 1.57
C THR A 95 -2.54 -12.63 2.45
N PHE A 96 -2.16 -11.38 2.67
CA PHE A 96 -1.17 -11.00 3.67
C PHE A 96 -1.86 -10.37 4.88
N SER A 97 -1.37 -10.68 6.06
CA SER A 97 -1.78 -10.07 7.33
C SER A 97 -0.53 -9.82 8.15
N GLU A 98 -0.50 -8.70 8.89
CA GLU A 98 0.61 -8.34 9.80
C GLU A 98 2.00 -8.51 9.18
N PHE A 99 2.19 -7.99 7.97
CA PHE A 99 3.45 -8.18 7.25
C PHE A 99 4.34 -6.95 7.27
N GLN A 100 5.64 -7.18 7.38
CA GLN A 100 6.68 -6.17 7.26
C GLN A 100 7.79 -6.70 6.36
N VAL A 101 8.25 -5.87 5.42
CA VAL A 101 9.26 -6.26 4.42
C VAL A 101 10.23 -5.12 4.15
N GLU A 102 11.47 -5.47 3.85
CA GLU A 102 12.54 -4.54 3.48
C GLU A 102 13.34 -5.15 2.32
N ALA A 103 13.69 -4.32 1.31
CA ALA A 103 14.52 -4.72 0.19
C ALA A 103 15.53 -3.61 -0.17
N PHE A 104 16.53 -3.95 -1.00
CA PHE A 104 17.60 -3.05 -1.44
C PHE A 104 18.41 -2.42 -0.31
N ARG A 105 18.72 -3.21 0.73
CA ARG A 105 19.53 -2.77 1.87
C ARG A 105 20.99 -2.63 1.45
N ASN A 106 21.55 -1.44 1.64
CA ASN A 106 22.83 -1.09 1.03
C ASN A 106 24.08 -1.56 1.78
N ASN A 107 24.11 -1.75 3.11
CA ASN A 107 25.42 -1.84 3.79
C ASN A 107 25.51 -2.47 5.19
N ASP A 108 24.58 -3.35 5.55
CA ASP A 108 24.80 -4.15 6.75
C ASP A 108 24.19 -5.52 6.49
N ILE A 109 24.90 -6.63 6.65
CA ILE A 109 24.31 -7.97 6.61
C ILE A 109 24.31 -8.58 8.02
N SER A 110 24.90 -7.89 9.00
CA SER A 110 25.13 -8.43 10.34
C SER A 110 23.88 -8.36 11.24
N ASN A 111 22.95 -7.44 10.95
CA ASN A 111 21.73 -7.25 11.72
C ASN A 111 20.51 -7.81 10.98
N ASN A 112 19.90 -8.89 11.48
CA ASN A 112 18.69 -9.49 10.89
C ASN A 112 17.39 -8.72 11.20
N THR A 113 17.49 -7.49 11.67
CA THR A 113 16.35 -6.64 12.02
C THR A 113 16.04 -5.64 10.91
N PHE A 114 14.75 -5.28 10.78
CA PHE A 114 14.34 -4.18 9.92
C PHE A 114 15.07 -2.90 10.31
N THR A 115 15.67 -2.24 9.33
CA THR A 115 16.50 -1.06 9.54
C THR A 115 15.80 0.16 8.92
N GLY A 116 15.87 1.30 9.61
CA GLY A 116 15.28 2.55 9.14
C GLY A 116 13.79 2.72 9.49
N PRO A 117 13.18 3.84 9.03
CA PRO A 117 11.80 4.16 9.33
C PRO A 117 10.82 3.21 8.63
N THR A 118 9.58 3.15 9.13
CA THR A 118 8.51 2.31 8.59
C THR A 118 7.54 3.13 7.74
N SER A 119 7.19 2.63 6.56
CA SER A 119 6.11 3.15 5.70
C SER A 119 4.88 2.26 5.83
N SER A 120 3.77 2.83 6.29
CA SER A 120 2.52 2.10 6.50
C SER A 120 1.63 2.09 5.25
N CYS A 121 0.87 1.02 5.06
CA CYS A 121 -0.10 0.93 3.97
C CYS A 121 -1.34 1.83 4.20
N ALA A 122 -2.03 2.20 3.12
CA ALA A 122 -3.23 3.03 3.19
C ALA A 122 -4.40 2.35 3.91
N ALA A 123 -4.43 1.00 3.94
CA ALA A 123 -5.49 0.26 4.62
C ALA A 123 -5.43 0.37 6.15
N ASP A 124 -4.23 0.60 6.71
CA ASP A 124 -4.05 0.87 8.15
C ASP A 124 -4.55 2.26 8.54
N TYR A 125 -4.78 3.15 7.56
CA TYR A 125 -5.35 4.45 7.82
C TYR A 125 -6.82 4.30 8.21
N VAL A 126 -7.15 4.60 9.46
CA VAL A 126 -8.53 4.61 9.96
C VAL A 126 -9.13 6.00 9.75
N PRO A 127 -9.99 6.22 8.73
CA PRO A 127 -10.58 7.54 8.45
C PRO A 127 -11.62 7.98 9.49
N THR A 128 -12.03 7.10 10.41
CA THR A 128 -13.22 7.29 11.24
C THR A 128 -13.12 8.42 12.27
N LYS A 129 -11.93 8.98 12.49
CA LYS A 129 -11.73 10.12 13.41
C LYS A 129 -11.42 11.43 12.70
N VAL A 130 -10.73 11.41 11.55
CA VAL A 130 -10.22 12.64 10.93
C VAL A 130 -11.32 13.39 10.18
N ILE A 131 -12.14 12.69 9.40
CA ILE A 131 -13.19 13.31 8.57
C ILE A 131 -14.22 14.08 9.43
N PRO A 132 -14.84 13.49 10.47
CA PRO A 132 -15.80 14.24 11.29
C PRO A 132 -15.18 15.44 12.03
N ILE A 133 -13.90 15.36 12.42
CA ILE A 133 -13.20 16.48 13.08
C ILE A 133 -12.97 17.63 12.09
N VAL A 134 -12.46 17.34 10.90
CA VAL A 134 -12.21 18.36 9.87
C VAL A 134 -13.50 19.05 9.46
N VAL A 135 -14.57 18.29 9.24
CA VAL A 135 -15.89 18.86 8.92
C VAL A 135 -16.40 19.72 10.06
N GLY A 136 -16.24 19.29 11.32
CA GLY A 136 -16.63 20.06 12.49
C GLY A 136 -15.91 21.42 12.60
N VAL A 137 -14.59 21.44 12.39
CA VAL A 137 -13.79 22.67 12.45
C VAL A 137 -14.20 23.67 11.36
N LEU A 138 -14.39 23.18 10.13
CA LEU A 138 -14.81 24.03 9.01
C LEU A 138 -16.17 24.70 9.25
N LEU A 139 -17.14 23.95 9.82
CA LEU A 139 -18.46 24.49 10.16
C LEU A 139 -18.36 25.60 11.21
N VAL A 140 -17.57 25.41 12.27
CA VAL A 140 -17.39 26.43 13.32
C VAL A 140 -16.75 27.70 12.76
N VAL A 141 -15.71 27.58 11.93
CA VAL A 141 -15.04 28.72 11.31
C VAL A 141 -15.99 29.49 10.39
N MET A 142 -16.79 28.80 9.57
CA MET A 142 -17.76 29.42 8.68
C MET A 142 -18.84 30.19 9.46
N ILE A 143 -19.36 29.61 10.54
CA ILE A 143 -20.34 30.28 11.41
C ILE A 143 -19.73 31.52 12.07
N ALA A 144 -18.53 31.40 12.62
CA ALA A 144 -17.85 32.53 13.26
C ALA A 144 -17.61 33.68 12.27
N ALA A 145 -17.16 33.38 11.06
CA ALA A 145 -16.97 34.38 10.00
C ALA A 145 -18.29 35.08 9.62
N ALA A 146 -19.38 34.31 9.48
CA ALA A 146 -20.70 34.87 9.19
C ALA A 146 -21.21 35.78 10.32
N LEU A 147 -21.00 35.40 11.59
CA LEU A 147 -21.37 36.21 12.74
C LEU A 147 -20.57 37.51 12.81
N ILE A 148 -19.25 37.47 12.59
CA ILE A 148 -18.40 38.66 12.56
C ILE A 148 -18.86 39.61 11.44
N ALA A 149 -19.07 39.08 10.23
CA ALA A 149 -19.56 39.87 9.10
C ALA A 149 -20.93 40.49 9.38
N PHE A 150 -21.84 39.75 10.01
CA PHE A 150 -23.15 40.22 10.41
C PHE A 150 -23.07 41.37 11.43
N ILE A 151 -22.23 41.24 12.47
CA ILE A 151 -22.06 42.28 13.50
C ILE A 151 -21.51 43.58 12.90
N ILE A 152 -20.53 43.48 11.99
CA ILE A 152 -19.97 44.66 11.31
C ILE A 152 -21.03 45.32 10.41
N SER A 153 -21.78 44.51 9.66
CA SER A 153 -22.84 44.98 8.76
C SER A 153 -24.01 45.65 9.52
N SER A 154 -24.45 45.05 10.62
CA SER A 154 -25.54 45.58 11.44
C SER A 154 -25.15 46.90 12.12
N ARG A 155 -23.90 47.02 12.62
CA ARG A 155 -23.38 48.27 13.17
C ARG A 155 -23.42 49.42 12.17
N ARG A 156 -23.08 49.17 10.90
CA ARG A 156 -23.16 50.20 9.84
C ARG A 156 -24.58 50.61 9.52
N ARG A 157 -25.54 49.68 9.57
CA ARG A 157 -26.96 49.99 9.31
C ARG A 157 -27.58 50.87 10.40
N GLN A 158 -27.23 50.68 11.67
CA GLN A 158 -27.84 51.43 12.79
C GLN A 158 -27.43 52.92 12.82
N ILE A 159 -26.31 53.29 12.19
CA ILE A 159 -25.77 54.66 12.19
C ILE A 159 -26.44 55.56 11.12
N GLY A 160 -27.20 54.97 10.17
CA GLY A 160 -27.80 55.70 9.04
C GLY A 160 -29.30 56.02 9.16
N TYR A 161 -29.89 55.92 10.35
CA TYR A 161 -31.34 56.16 10.55
C TYR A 161 -31.68 57.40 11.40
N GLU A 162 -30.71 58.26 11.73
CA GLU A 162 -30.96 59.58 12.35
C GLU A 162 -30.68 60.71 11.35
N GLU A 163 -31.50 60.83 10.31
CA GLU A 163 -31.62 62.05 9.51
C GLU A 163 -33.08 62.26 9.08
N ILE A 164 -33.94 62.70 10.00
CA ILE A 164 -35.18 63.45 9.71
C ILE A 164 -35.37 64.51 10.80
#